data_AF-A0A2S9F0N8-F1
#
_entry.id   AF-A0A2S9F0N8-F1
#
_cell.length_a   1.000
_cell.length_b   1.000
_cell.length_c   1.000
_cell.angle_alpha   90.00
_cell.angle_beta   90.00
_cell.angle_gamma   90.00
#
_symmetry.space_group_name_H-M   'P 1'
#
loop_
_entity.id
_entity.type
_entity.pdbx_description
1 polymer ?
#
loop_
_entity_poly.entity_id
_entity_poly.type
_entity_poly.pdbx_seq_one_letter_code
_entity_poly.pdbx_strand_id
1 'polypeptide(L)'
;MTTPQSLNRCPVTRAEQVEQLRRKMASVSSKVGGSRRAVAPVPEPATSSGTPDSLLPVPDSLAELLPDSLPRGTVAVLSGARSLQLSLVAAVTAEGGHVAIIGQPDVGLLAAA
;
A
#
# COMPACT_ATOMS: atom_id res chain seq x y z
N MET A 1 -23.13 -39.91 -50.95
CA MET A 1 -21.73 -39.51 -50.73
C MET A 1 -21.72 -38.04 -50.35
N THR A 2 -21.49 -37.71 -49.08
CA THR A 2 -21.48 -36.32 -48.57
C THR A 2 -20.11 -36.06 -47.97
N THR A 3 -19.39 -35.10 -48.54
CA THR A 3 -18.03 -34.71 -48.15
C THR A 3 -18.04 -33.86 -46.87
N PRO A 4 -16.99 -33.96 -46.03
CA PRO A 4 -16.88 -33.17 -44.82
C PRO A 4 -16.56 -31.70 -45.16
N GLN A 5 -17.37 -30.77 -44.64
CA GLN A 5 -17.03 -29.35 -44.63
C GLN A 5 -15.89 -29.12 -43.64
N SER A 6 -14.69 -28.86 -44.15
CA SER A 6 -13.58 -28.38 -43.33
C SER A 6 -13.83 -26.91 -42.96
N LEU A 7 -14.00 -26.65 -41.66
CA LEU A 7 -14.01 -25.29 -41.14
C LEU A 7 -12.56 -24.78 -41.12
N ASN A 8 -12.16 -24.14 -42.22
CA ASN A 8 -10.94 -23.35 -42.33
C ASN A 8 -10.94 -22.26 -41.25
N ARG A 9 -10.19 -22.46 -40.17
CA ARG A 9 -9.96 -21.45 -39.15
C ARG A 9 -8.84 -20.54 -39.64
N CYS A 10 -9.18 -19.39 -40.20
CA CYS A 10 -8.19 -18.38 -40.59
C CYS A 10 -7.32 -17.99 -39.38
N PRO A 11 -5.98 -17.92 -39.52
CA PRO A 11 -5.10 -17.48 -38.46
C PRO A 11 -5.31 -15.98 -38.21
N VAL A 12 -5.90 -15.66 -37.05
CA VAL A 12 -6.06 -14.29 -36.56
C VAL A 12 -4.69 -13.63 -36.53
N THR A 13 -4.53 -12.54 -37.27
CA THR A 13 -3.23 -11.87 -37.39
C THR A 13 -2.83 -11.23 -36.05
N ARG A 14 -1.52 -11.06 -35.80
CA ARG A 14 -1.02 -10.41 -34.57
C ARG A 14 -1.66 -9.03 -34.33
N ALA A 15 -2.00 -8.31 -35.39
CA ALA A 15 -2.69 -7.03 -35.33
C ALA A 15 -4.12 -7.16 -34.76
N GLU A 16 -4.88 -8.15 -35.22
CA GLU A 16 -6.23 -8.43 -34.71
C GLU A 16 -6.21 -8.89 -33.25
N GLN A 17 -5.20 -9.67 -32.84
CA GLN A 17 -5.02 -10.05 -31.43
C GLN A 17 -4.76 -8.83 -30.54
N VAL A 18 -3.97 -7.86 -31.01
CA VAL A 18 -3.71 -6.61 -30.28
C VAL A 18 -4.98 -5.76 -30.19
N GLU A 19 -5.77 -5.68 -31.27
CA GLU A 19 -7.05 -4.96 -31.29
C GLU A 19 -8.05 -5.58 -30.30
N GLN A 20 -8.16 -6.91 -30.28
CA GLN A 20 -9.01 -7.64 -29.33
C GLN A 20 -8.54 -7.45 -27.88
N LEU A 21 -7.23 -7.42 -27.63
CA LEU A 21 -6.66 -7.18 -26.30
C LEU A 21 -6.96 -5.76 -25.81
N ARG A 22 -6.80 -4.74 -26.67
CA ARG A 22 -7.15 -3.35 -26.35
C ARG A 22 -8.62 -3.19 -25.96
N ARG A 23 -9.53 -3.84 -26.70
CA ARG A 23 -10.97 -3.85 -26.36
C ARG A 23 -11.23 -4.50 -25.00
N LYS A 24 -10.60 -5.64 -24.70
CA LYS A 24 -10.71 -6.31 -23.40
C LYS A 24 -10.16 -5.43 -22.26
N MET A 25 -9.00 -4.81 -22.44
CA MET A 25 -8.41 -3.91 -21.44
C MET A 25 -9.28 -2.69 -21.17
N ALA A 26 -9.89 -2.08 -22.20
CA ALA A 26 -10.81 -0.97 -22.02
C ALA A 26 -12.05 -1.37 -21.18
N SER A 27 -12.59 -2.58 -21.40
CA SER A 27 -13.72 -3.10 -20.63
C SER A 27 -13.39 -3.43 -19.17
N VAL A 28 -12.13 -3.78 -18.88
CA VAL A 28 -11.66 -4.08 -17.51
C VAL A 28 -11.25 -2.79 -16.79
N SER A 29 -10.66 -1.82 -17.51
CA SER A 29 -10.23 -0.52 -16.97
C SER A 29 -11.40 0.28 -16.36
N SER A 30 -12.58 0.25 -17.00
CA SER A 30 -13.77 0.89 -16.43
C SER A 30 -14.26 0.21 -15.13
N LYS A 31 -14.02 -1.10 -14.97
CA LYS A 31 -14.43 -1.87 -13.79
C LYS A 31 -13.43 -1.78 -12.64
N VAL A 32 -12.17 -1.47 -12.90
CA VAL A 32 -11.10 -1.35 -11.88
C VAL A 32 -10.87 0.10 -11.45
N GLY A 33 -11.32 1.10 -12.22
CA GLY A 33 -11.14 2.52 -11.91
C GLY A 33 -12.18 3.18 -10.99
N GLY A 34 -13.25 2.48 -10.62
CA GLY A 34 -14.41 3.04 -9.90
C GLY A 34 -14.20 3.39 -8.42
N SER A 35 -13.02 3.12 -7.85
CA SER A 35 -12.68 3.52 -6.48
C SER A 35 -11.37 4.31 -6.41
N ARG A 36 -11.07 5.14 -7.42
CA ARG A 36 -10.30 6.35 -7.12
C ARG A 36 -11.28 7.35 -6.51
N ARG A 37 -11.47 7.18 -5.20
CA ARG A 37 -11.88 8.25 -4.29
C ARG A 37 -11.22 9.53 -4.80
N ALA A 38 -12.06 10.47 -5.21
CA ALA A 38 -11.62 11.82 -5.55
C ALA A 38 -10.57 12.23 -4.51
N VAL A 39 -9.40 12.66 -4.98
CA VAL A 39 -8.44 13.36 -4.13
C VAL A 39 -9.21 14.55 -3.61
N ALA A 40 -9.75 14.40 -2.39
CA ALA A 40 -10.27 15.50 -1.62
C ALA A 40 -9.10 16.48 -1.42
N PRO A 41 -9.37 17.80 -1.35
CA PRO A 41 -8.33 18.78 -1.13
C PRO A 41 -7.49 18.37 0.09
N VAL A 42 -6.18 18.58 -0.01
CA VAL A 42 -5.24 18.48 1.11
C VAL A 42 -5.93 19.08 2.34
N PRO A 43 -6.19 18.30 3.41
CA PRO A 43 -6.65 18.93 4.62
C PRO A 43 -5.46 19.76 5.12
N GLU A 44 -5.68 21.07 5.20
CA GLU A 44 -5.17 21.93 6.28
C GLU A 44 -5.00 21.09 7.56
N PRO A 45 -3.99 21.34 8.41
CA PRO A 45 -3.76 20.57 9.63
C PRO A 45 -4.93 20.79 10.59
N ALA A 46 -6.02 20.06 10.34
CA ALA A 46 -7.07 19.82 11.27
C ALA A 46 -6.37 19.09 12.40
N THR A 47 -6.34 19.75 13.56
CA THR A 47 -6.25 19.15 14.88
C THR A 47 -7.29 18.05 14.96
N SER A 48 -6.96 16.92 14.34
CA SER A 48 -7.74 15.71 14.41
C SER A 48 -7.50 15.18 15.81
N SER A 49 -8.41 15.56 16.70
CA SER A 49 -8.75 14.77 17.86
C SER A 49 -9.28 13.44 17.33
N GLY A 50 -8.34 12.61 16.85
CA GLY A 50 -8.61 11.30 16.31
C GLY A 50 -9.06 10.41 17.45
N THR A 51 -9.97 9.49 17.15
CA THR A 51 -10.19 8.34 18.03
C THR A 51 -8.82 7.69 18.31
N PRO A 52 -8.60 7.11 19.51
CA PRO A 52 -7.30 6.52 19.86
C PRO A 52 -6.85 5.47 18.81
N ASP A 53 -7.81 4.83 18.16
CA ASP A 53 -7.58 3.86 17.07
C ASP A 53 -6.99 4.46 15.79
N SER A 54 -7.12 5.78 15.58
CA SER A 54 -6.57 6.50 14.43
C SER A 54 -5.14 6.99 14.64
N LEU A 55 -4.59 6.84 15.86
CA LEU A 55 -3.23 7.23 16.19
C LEU A 55 -2.33 6.00 16.21
N LEU A 56 -1.07 6.21 15.83
CA LEU A 56 -0.03 5.20 15.99
C LEU A 56 0.37 5.14 17.46
N PRO A 57 0.54 3.94 18.02
CA PRO A 57 1.17 3.75 19.32
C PRO A 57 2.58 4.35 19.31
N VAL A 58 2.86 5.24 20.25
CA VAL A 58 4.16 5.87 20.44
C VAL A 58 4.65 5.55 21.86
N PRO A 59 5.93 5.20 22.05
CA PRO A 59 6.48 4.99 23.39
C PRO A 59 6.47 6.29 24.20
N ASP A 60 6.22 6.20 25.52
CA ASP A 60 6.07 7.36 26.41
C ASP A 60 7.26 8.34 26.34
N SER A 61 8.49 7.80 26.26
CA SER A 61 9.71 8.62 26.11
C SER A 61 9.73 9.51 24.86
N LEU A 62 8.94 9.18 23.84
CA LEU A 62 8.81 9.98 22.61
C LEU A 62 7.52 10.80 22.59
N ALA A 63 6.49 10.42 23.34
CA ALA A 63 5.24 11.17 23.40
C ALA A 63 5.45 12.62 23.86
N GLU A 64 6.38 12.86 24.79
CA GLU A 64 6.73 14.20 25.28
C GLU A 64 7.57 15.03 24.30
N LEU A 65 8.24 14.38 23.34
CA LEU A 65 9.15 15.03 22.40
C LEU A 65 8.49 15.33 21.04
N LEU A 66 7.37 14.68 20.75
CA LEU A 66 6.66 14.87 19.50
C LEU A 66 5.77 16.12 19.60
N PRO A 67 5.80 17.02 18.60
CA PRO A 67 4.93 18.19 18.58
C PRO A 67 3.44 17.79 18.48
N ASP A 68 3.15 16.68 17.80
CA ASP A 68 1.81 16.11 17.66
C ASP A 68 1.89 14.56 17.64
N SER A 69 0.80 13.90 18.03
CA SER A 69 0.65 12.44 17.89
C SER A 69 0.71 12.01 16.42
N LEU A 70 1.24 10.83 16.14
CA LEU A 70 1.38 10.33 14.77
C LEU A 70 0.07 9.70 14.25
N PRO A 71 -0.63 10.29 13.27
CA PRO A 71 -1.85 9.69 12.73
C PRO A 71 -1.50 8.48 11.87
N ARG A 72 -2.34 7.44 11.91
CA ARG A 72 -2.22 6.29 11.01
C ARG A 72 -2.41 6.71 9.55
N GLY A 73 -1.69 6.05 8.65
CA GLY A 73 -1.68 6.39 7.21
C GLY A 73 -0.76 7.56 6.85
N THR A 74 0.00 8.08 7.82
CA THR A 74 1.00 9.13 7.58
C THR A 74 2.31 8.53 7.07
N VAL A 75 2.97 9.25 6.18
CA VAL A 75 4.36 8.98 5.79
C VAL A 75 5.25 9.99 6.48
N ALA A 76 6.19 9.51 7.28
CA ALA A 76 7.14 10.34 8.00
C ALA A 76 8.58 9.95 7.62
N VAL A 77 9.49 10.92 7.68
CA VAL A 77 10.93 10.69 7.55
C VAL A 77 11.52 10.84 8.94
N LEU A 78 12.23 9.81 9.40
CA LEU A 78 12.96 9.86 10.66
C LEU A 78 14.46 9.75 10.40
N SER A 79 15.19 10.73 10.89
CA SER A 79 16.66 10.79 10.84
C SER A 79 17.22 10.79 12.27
N GLY A 80 18.41 10.23 12.45
CA GLY A 80 19.11 10.21 13.73
C GLY A 80 19.30 8.80 14.28
N ALA A 81 19.08 8.63 15.58
CA ALA A 81 19.37 7.37 16.26
C ALA A 81 18.42 6.24 15.81
N ARG A 82 18.99 5.10 15.44
CA ARG A 82 18.23 3.90 15.03
C ARG A 82 17.32 3.37 16.15
N SER A 83 17.68 3.58 17.41
CA SER A 83 16.85 3.21 18.57
C SER A 83 15.47 3.85 18.56
N LEU A 84 15.31 5.02 17.93
CA LEU A 84 14.01 5.71 17.79
C LEU A 84 13.07 4.96 16.85
N GLN A 85 13.58 4.50 15.70
CA GLN A 85 12.79 3.67 14.78
C GLN A 85 12.38 2.37 15.48
N LEU A 86 13.33 1.72 16.16
CA LEU A 86 13.07 0.45 16.85
C LEU A 86 12.10 0.61 18.04
N SER A 87 12.13 1.72 18.78
CA SER A 87 11.20 1.96 19.88
C SER A 87 9.76 2.15 19.38
N LEU A 88 9.56 2.78 18.21
CA LEU A 88 8.26 2.83 17.55
C LEU A 88 7.80 1.43 17.12
N VAL A 89 8.69 0.63 16.53
CA VAL A 89 8.36 -0.77 16.17
C VAL A 89 7.94 -1.56 17.40
N ALA A 90 8.67 -1.43 18.51
CA ALA A 90 8.36 -2.09 19.77
C ALA A 90 7.01 -1.65 20.34
N ALA A 91 6.69 -0.35 20.34
CA ALA A 91 5.41 0.16 20.81
C ALA A 91 4.23 -0.40 19.99
N VAL A 92 4.34 -0.35 18.65
CA VAL A 92 3.29 -0.87 17.75
C VAL A 92 3.09 -2.38 17.94
N THR A 93 4.18 -3.14 18.06
CA THR A 93 4.11 -4.61 18.20
C THR A 93 3.65 -5.05 19.60
N ALA A 94 3.97 -4.28 20.65
CA ALA A 94 3.46 -4.53 22.00
C ALA A 94 1.94 -4.35 22.10
N GLU A 95 1.36 -3.44 21.30
CA GLU A 95 -0.10 -3.25 21.19
C GLU A 95 -0.77 -4.29 20.26
N GLY A 96 -0.01 -5.28 19.77
CA GLY A 96 -0.51 -6.32 18.87
C GLY A 96 -0.57 -5.92 17.40
N GLY A 97 0.00 -4.76 17.05
CA GLY A 97 0.16 -4.32 15.66
C GLY A 97 1.25 -5.09 14.91
N HIS A 98 1.25 -4.96 13.59
CA HIS A 98 2.25 -5.57 12.72
C HIS A 98 3.12 -4.51 12.06
N VAL A 99 4.42 -4.80 11.96
CA VAL A 99 5.40 -3.92 11.33
C VAL A 99 6.21 -4.70 10.31
N ALA A 100 6.46 -4.09 9.17
CA ALA A 100 7.39 -4.59 8.17
C ALA A 100 8.57 -3.63 8.04
N ILE A 101 9.78 -4.18 8.00
CA ILE A 101 11.02 -3.44 7.82
C ILE A 101 11.64 -3.88 6.49
N ILE A 102 11.96 -2.93 5.63
CA ILE A 102 12.42 -3.18 4.27
C ILE A 102 13.80 -2.52 4.07
N GLY A 103 14.79 -3.28 3.62
CA GLY A 103 16.09 -2.74 3.22
C GLY A 103 16.94 -2.15 4.36
N GLN A 104 16.69 -2.52 5.61
CA GLN A 104 17.53 -2.15 6.76
C GLN A 104 18.51 -3.28 7.10
N PRO A 105 19.80 -3.19 6.70
CA PRO A 105 20.77 -4.27 6.88
C PRO A 105 21.07 -4.54 8.35
N ASP A 106 21.03 -3.50 9.19
CA ASP A 106 21.41 -3.64 10.59
C ASP A 106 20.27 -4.22 11.46
N VAL A 107 19.05 -4.32 10.93
CA VAL A 107 17.87 -4.88 11.60
C VAL A 107 17.68 -6.34 11.18
N GLY A 108 18.37 -7.24 11.88
CA GLY A 108 18.36 -8.67 11.62
C GLY A 108 17.71 -9.50 12.74
N LEU A 109 17.24 -10.69 12.38
CA LEU A 109 16.58 -11.67 13.27
C LEU A 109 17.47 -12.10 14.46
N LEU A 110 18.79 -11.96 14.34
CA LEU A 110 19.77 -12.20 15.41
C LEU A 110 19.67 -11.21 16.60
N ALA A 111 18.96 -10.09 16.44
CA ALA A 111 18.72 -9.13 17.53
C ALA A 111 17.45 -9.44 18.35
N ALA A 112 16.70 -10.49 17.98
CA ALA A 112 15.46 -10.90 18.62
C ALA A 112 15.57 -12.23 19.38
N ALA A 113 16.78 -12.78 19.51
CA ALA A 113 17.09 -14.01 20.25
C ALA A 113 17.78 -13.69 21.58
#